data_AF-A0A542KA28-F1
#
_entry.id   AF-A0A542KA28-F1
#
_cell.length_a   1.000
_cell.length_b   1.000
_cell.length_c   1.000
_cell.angle_alpha   90.00
_cell.angle_beta   90.00
_cell.angle_gamma   90.00
#
_symmetry.space_group_name_H-M   'P 1'
#
loop_
_entity.id
_entity.type
_entity.pdbx_description
1 polymer ?
#
loop_
_entity_poly.entity_id
_entity_poly.type
_entity_poly.pdbx_seq_one_letter_code
_entity_poly.pdbx_strand_id
1 'polypeptide(L)'
;MTSHVGVRGAQYPVAGERFPVGLRDVGLVSWRDIEDVSGSAAAIPFLLAAVASGDAPAARNALERLQHRICQYGFVVGQATAVTVPFLWDLAQRPQTTCRAQILRLLRNIADARQWETTVAAFPKLRRHHGHHVEWECAARSAVRAQRGVIPRLLAERDAEVVHATKELAATLAD
;
A
#
# COMPACT_ATOMS: atom_id res chain seq x y z
N MET A 1 45.53 5.18 5.28
CA MET A 1 44.28 5.82 5.76
C MET A 1 43.12 5.02 5.25
N THR A 2 42.68 4.06 6.05
CA THR A 2 41.54 3.17 5.80
C THR A 2 40.30 3.81 6.42
N SER A 3 39.32 4.17 5.58
CA SER A 3 37.97 4.54 6.05
C SER A 3 36.98 3.51 5.54
N HIS A 4 36.63 2.58 6.44
CA HIS A 4 35.45 1.73 6.35
C HIS A 4 34.20 2.61 6.46
N VAL A 5 33.46 2.77 5.35
CA VAL A 5 32.06 3.21 5.41
C VAL A 5 31.24 1.95 5.64
N GLY A 6 30.86 1.73 6.89
CA GLY A 6 29.90 0.70 7.28
C GLY A 6 28.53 1.04 6.71
N VAL A 7 28.05 0.23 5.77
CA VAL A 7 26.66 0.24 5.33
C VAL A 7 25.82 -0.25 6.51
N ARG A 8 25.18 0.69 7.22
CA ARG A 8 24.14 0.39 8.20
C ARG A 8 22.98 -0.26 7.43
N GLY A 9 22.81 -1.57 7.62
CA GLY A 9 21.68 -2.31 7.09
C GLY A 9 20.38 -1.61 7.50
N ALA A 10 19.51 -1.36 6.52
CA ALA A 10 18.15 -0.94 6.78
C ALA A 10 17.52 -1.95 7.75
N GLN A 11 17.25 -1.48 8.96
CA GLN A 11 16.58 -2.28 9.98
C GLN A 11 15.13 -2.44 9.53
N TYR A 12 14.84 -3.56 8.88
CA TYR A 12 13.47 -3.97 8.62
C TYR A 12 12.77 -4.18 9.97
N PRO A 13 11.57 -3.64 10.18
CA PRO A 13 10.82 -3.94 11.38
C PRO A 13 10.50 -5.45 11.39
N VAL A 14 10.97 -6.10 12.46
CA VAL A 14 10.65 -7.49 12.80
C VAL A 14 9.15 -7.66 12.94
N ALA A 15 8.60 -8.71 12.33
CA ALA A 15 7.20 -9.07 12.41
C ALA A 15 6.78 -9.27 13.87
N GLY A 16 5.92 -8.40 14.40
CA GLY A 16 5.36 -8.59 15.74
C GLY A 16 4.63 -7.40 16.36
N GLU A 17 4.93 -6.17 15.99
CA GLU A 17 4.29 -5.02 16.63
C GLU A 17 2.97 -4.64 15.94
N ARG A 18 1.85 -4.99 16.59
CA ARG A 18 0.53 -4.44 16.27
C ARG A 18 0.46 -2.99 16.71
N PHE A 19 0.90 -2.08 15.85
CA PHE A 19 0.45 -0.69 15.91
C PHE A 19 -0.76 -0.53 15.00
N PRO A 20 -1.90 -0.01 15.49
CA PRO A 20 -2.90 0.57 14.60
C PRO A 20 -2.28 1.84 14.02
N VAL A 21 -1.43 1.69 13.00
CA VAL A 21 -0.82 2.79 12.26
C VAL A 21 -1.96 3.52 11.55
N GLY A 22 -2.39 4.62 12.13
CA GLY A 22 -3.41 5.51 11.55
C GLY A 22 -2.75 6.67 10.83
N LEU A 23 -3.53 7.52 10.14
CA LEU A 23 -3.00 8.74 9.50
C LEU A 23 -2.18 9.64 10.43
N ARG A 24 -2.37 9.51 11.75
CA ARG A 24 -1.63 10.24 12.79
C ARG A 24 -0.13 9.88 12.80
N ASP A 25 0.20 8.68 12.35
CA ASP A 25 1.55 8.11 12.40
C ASP A 25 2.31 8.29 11.08
N VAL A 26 1.70 8.94 10.07
CA VAL A 26 2.35 9.19 8.76
C VAL A 26 3.69 9.90 8.92
N GLY A 27 3.80 10.82 9.89
CA GLY A 27 5.04 11.57 10.15
C GLY A 27 6.16 10.74 10.80
N LEU A 28 5.88 9.56 11.33
CA LEU A 28 6.87 8.69 11.99
C LEU A 28 7.64 7.81 11.00
N VAL A 29 7.14 7.69 9.76
CA VAL A 29 7.78 6.92 8.70
C VAL A 29 8.85 7.77 8.01
N SER A 30 10.05 7.22 7.86
CA SER A 30 11.14 7.84 7.09
C SER A 30 10.91 7.75 5.58
N TRP A 31 9.89 8.44 5.06
CA TRP A 31 9.48 8.37 3.64
C TRP A 31 10.58 8.71 2.63
N ARG A 32 11.58 9.48 3.02
CA ARG A 32 12.72 9.82 2.16
C ARG A 32 13.66 8.64 1.94
N ASP A 33 13.69 7.69 2.87
CA ASP A 33 14.62 6.57 2.89
C ASP A 33 14.03 5.29 2.28
N ILE A 34 12.77 5.37 1.80
CA ILE A 34 12.08 4.26 1.15
C ILE A 34 11.75 4.61 -0.30
N GLU A 35 11.86 3.61 -1.16
CA GLU A 35 11.69 3.77 -2.60
C GLU A 35 10.23 3.64 -3.04
N ASP A 36 9.82 4.53 -3.94
CA ASP A 36 8.64 4.40 -4.80
C ASP A 36 9.07 4.42 -6.28
N VAL A 37 8.13 4.41 -7.22
CA VAL A 37 8.47 4.43 -8.66
C VAL A 37 9.28 5.66 -9.12
N SER A 38 9.26 6.75 -8.35
CA SER A 38 10.03 7.97 -8.64
C SER A 38 11.42 7.97 -7.99
N GLY A 39 11.78 6.91 -7.28
CA GLY A 39 13.04 6.77 -6.53
C GLY A 39 13.00 7.31 -5.09
N SER A 40 11.90 7.96 -4.67
CA SER A 40 11.72 8.39 -3.28
C SER A 40 10.24 8.58 -2.94
N ALA A 41 9.81 8.01 -1.82
CA ALA A 41 8.43 8.09 -1.35
C ALA A 41 8.07 9.40 -0.62
N ALA A 42 8.95 10.41 -0.64
CA ALA A 42 8.78 11.67 0.10
C ALA A 42 7.48 12.44 -0.23
N ALA A 43 6.87 12.18 -1.40
CA ALA A 43 5.61 12.80 -1.81
C ALA A 43 4.37 12.14 -1.19
N ILE A 44 4.46 10.88 -0.74
CA ILE A 44 3.31 10.08 -0.28
C ILE A 44 2.55 10.73 0.89
N PRO A 45 3.21 11.31 1.92
CA PRO A 45 2.50 11.99 3.01
C PRO A 45 1.55 13.10 2.54
N PHE A 46 2.01 13.90 1.56
CA PHE A 46 1.22 15.00 1.02
C PHE A 46 0.01 14.49 0.22
N LEU A 47 0.18 13.38 -0.50
CA LEU A 47 -0.92 12.73 -1.21
C LEU A 47 -1.94 12.14 -0.24
N LEU A 48 -1.50 11.46 0.83
CA LEU A 48 -2.39 10.95 1.89
C LEU A 48 -3.17 12.07 2.57
N ALA A 49 -2.51 13.20 2.87
CA ALA A 49 -3.17 14.38 3.44
C ALA A 49 -4.22 14.98 2.48
N ALA A 50 -3.91 15.06 1.18
CA ALA A 50 -4.87 15.53 0.18
C ALA A 50 -6.08 14.59 0.03
N VAL A 51 -5.87 13.26 0.09
CA VAL A 51 -6.97 12.28 0.13
C VAL A 51 -7.84 12.45 1.38
N ALA A 52 -7.23 12.81 2.52
CA ALA A 52 -7.93 13.04 3.78
C ALA A 52 -8.68 14.38 3.86
N SER A 53 -8.48 15.30 2.91
CA SER A 53 -8.91 16.70 3.01
C SER A 53 -10.43 16.94 2.96
N GLY A 54 -11.20 15.98 2.44
CA GLY A 54 -12.64 16.11 2.21
C GLY A 54 -13.03 16.83 0.91
N ASP A 55 -12.07 17.41 0.18
CA ASP A 55 -12.27 17.93 -1.18
C ASP A 55 -12.29 16.75 -2.18
N ALA A 56 -13.44 16.46 -2.77
CA ALA A 56 -13.62 15.29 -3.63
C ALA A 56 -12.79 15.32 -4.94
N PRO A 57 -12.76 16.42 -5.73
CA PRO A 57 -11.80 16.56 -6.83
C PRO A 57 -10.34 16.38 -6.40
N ALA A 58 -9.90 17.06 -5.34
CA ALA A 58 -8.51 16.98 -4.90
C ALA A 58 -8.15 15.58 -4.38
N ALA A 59 -9.03 14.94 -3.62
CA ALA A 59 -8.82 13.61 -3.08
C ALA A 59 -8.74 12.55 -4.18
N ARG A 60 -9.55 12.66 -5.24
CA ARG A 60 -9.47 11.75 -6.40
C ARG A 60 -8.16 11.91 -7.15
N ASN A 61 -7.75 13.14 -7.47
CA ASN A 61 -6.47 13.40 -8.13
C ASN A 61 -5.28 12.91 -7.29
N ALA A 62 -5.32 13.15 -5.97
CA ALA A 62 -4.28 12.69 -5.06
C ALA A 62 -4.22 11.16 -5.00
N LEU A 63 -5.37 10.47 -4.98
CA LEU A 63 -5.43 9.01 -4.99
C LEU A 63 -4.90 8.41 -6.29
N GLU A 64 -5.21 9.00 -7.45
CA GLU A 64 -4.65 8.56 -8.74
C GLU A 64 -3.12 8.70 -8.78
N ARG A 65 -2.61 9.84 -8.31
CA ARG A 65 -1.16 10.08 -8.20
C ARG A 65 -0.50 9.12 -7.20
N LEU A 66 -1.19 8.80 -6.10
CA LEU A 66 -0.71 7.83 -5.13
C LEU A 66 -0.66 6.43 -5.73
N GLN A 67 -1.74 6.00 -6.40
CA GLN A 67 -1.78 4.72 -7.12
C GLN A 67 -0.62 4.60 -8.12
N HIS A 68 -0.35 5.65 -8.90
CA HIS A 68 0.77 5.62 -9.84
C HIS A 68 2.12 5.39 -9.15
N ARG A 69 2.29 5.86 -7.91
CA ARG A 69 3.54 5.72 -7.15
C ARG A 69 3.71 4.36 -6.49
N ILE A 70 2.62 3.75 -6.01
CA ILE A 70 2.66 2.55 -5.16
C ILE A 70 2.08 1.29 -5.81
N CYS A 71 1.35 1.43 -6.91
CA CYS A 71 0.70 0.31 -7.60
C CYS A 71 0.52 0.67 -9.08
N GLN A 72 1.62 0.95 -9.77
CA GLN A 72 1.59 1.37 -11.17
C GLN A 72 1.02 0.24 -12.03
N TYR A 73 0.14 0.60 -12.96
CA TYR A 73 -0.61 -0.33 -13.82
C TYR A 73 -1.45 -1.39 -13.07
N GLY A 74 -1.70 -1.18 -11.76
CA GLY A 74 -2.49 -2.09 -10.94
C GLY A 74 -1.74 -3.31 -10.40
N PHE A 75 -0.41 -3.37 -10.55
CA PHE A 75 0.38 -4.51 -10.06
C PHE A 75 1.85 -4.21 -9.72
N VAL A 76 2.43 -3.12 -10.20
CA VAL A 76 3.84 -2.79 -9.91
C VAL A 76 3.92 -2.10 -8.56
N VAL A 77 4.48 -2.81 -7.60
CA VAL A 77 4.63 -2.36 -6.22
C VAL A 77 6.09 -2.08 -5.89
N GLY A 78 6.32 -0.98 -5.17
CA GLY A 78 7.63 -0.58 -4.64
C GLY A 78 7.69 -0.81 -3.13
N GLN A 79 8.86 -0.56 -2.53
CA GLN A 79 9.04 -0.67 -1.08
C GLN A 79 7.99 0.13 -0.29
N ALA A 80 7.64 1.32 -0.78
CA ALA A 80 6.65 2.20 -0.15
C ALA A 80 5.22 1.64 -0.13
N THR A 81 4.88 0.66 -0.97
CA THR A 81 3.51 0.14 -1.08
C THR A 81 3.04 -0.48 0.22
N ALA A 82 3.82 -1.42 0.78
CA ALA A 82 3.47 -2.09 2.03
C ALA A 82 3.32 -1.10 3.19
N VAL A 83 4.18 -0.07 3.22
CA VAL A 83 4.17 0.98 4.24
C VAL A 83 2.94 1.90 4.09
N THR A 84 2.42 2.06 2.87
CA THR A 84 1.26 2.92 2.60
C THR A 84 -0.07 2.24 2.95
N VAL A 85 -0.15 0.91 2.87
CA VAL A 85 -1.40 0.13 3.05
C VAL A 85 -2.14 0.42 4.36
N PRO A 86 -1.50 0.52 5.54
CA PRO A 86 -2.21 0.85 6.78
C PRO A 86 -2.97 2.18 6.71
N PHE A 87 -2.38 3.19 6.06
CA PHE A 87 -3.01 4.50 5.90
C PHE A 87 -4.19 4.46 4.91
N LEU A 88 -4.13 3.62 3.88
CA LEU A 88 -5.26 3.38 2.98
C LEU A 88 -6.44 2.73 3.72
N TRP A 89 -6.17 1.77 4.61
CA TRP A 89 -7.20 1.18 5.45
C TRP A 89 -7.82 2.18 6.44
N ASP A 90 -7.02 3.04 7.05
CA ASP A 90 -7.53 4.11 7.91
C ASP A 90 -8.43 5.09 7.13
N LEU A 91 -8.02 5.50 5.93
CA LEU A 91 -8.82 6.34 5.04
C LEU A 91 -10.14 5.68 4.60
N ALA A 92 -10.12 4.39 4.25
CA ALA A 92 -11.32 3.67 3.84
C ALA A 92 -12.38 3.55 4.95
N GLN A 93 -11.96 3.62 6.21
CA GLN A 93 -12.85 3.54 7.37
C GLN A 93 -13.42 4.89 7.82
N ARG A 94 -12.90 6.01 7.29
CA ARG A 94 -13.31 7.37 7.66
C ARG A 94 -14.53 7.81 6.84
N PRO A 95 -15.69 8.10 7.46
CA PRO A 95 -16.88 8.53 6.72
C PRO A 95 -16.68 9.83 5.92
N GLN A 96 -15.79 10.71 6.37
CA GLN A 96 -15.46 11.97 5.70
C GLN A 96 -14.56 11.83 4.47
N THR A 97 -13.96 10.67 4.24
CA THR A 97 -13.16 10.41 3.04
C THR A 97 -14.10 10.22 1.87
N THR A 98 -13.98 11.04 0.84
CA THR A 98 -14.93 11.07 -0.29
C THR A 98 -14.69 9.97 -1.32
N CYS A 99 -13.49 9.39 -1.37
CA CYS A 99 -13.07 8.39 -2.36
C CYS A 99 -12.87 6.98 -1.78
N ARG A 100 -13.64 6.60 -0.75
CA ARG A 100 -13.52 5.30 -0.03
C ARG A 100 -13.61 4.10 -0.96
N ALA A 101 -14.56 4.09 -1.90
CA ALA A 101 -14.73 2.99 -2.84
C ALA A 101 -13.52 2.83 -3.79
N GLN A 102 -12.85 3.92 -4.15
CA GLN A 102 -11.63 3.90 -4.97
C GLN A 102 -10.43 3.41 -4.16
N ILE A 103 -10.34 3.78 -2.87
CA ILE A 103 -9.30 3.27 -1.97
C ILE A 103 -9.43 1.75 -1.79
N LEU A 104 -10.66 1.23 -1.63
CA LEU A 104 -10.91 -0.20 -1.54
C LEU A 104 -10.53 -0.95 -2.83
N ARG A 105 -10.79 -0.35 -3.99
CA ARG A 105 -10.32 -0.88 -5.29
C ARG A 105 -8.79 -0.89 -5.38
N LEU A 106 -8.11 0.14 -4.88
CA LEU A 106 -6.65 0.17 -4.82
C LEU A 106 -6.09 -0.94 -3.90
N LEU A 107 -6.68 -1.12 -2.72
CA LEU A 107 -6.33 -2.23 -1.80
C LEU A 107 -6.50 -3.60 -2.46
N ARG A 108 -7.57 -3.77 -3.26
CA ARG A 108 -7.79 -5.01 -4.03
C ARG A 108 -6.68 -5.23 -5.05
N ASN A 109 -6.34 -4.21 -5.85
CA ASN A 109 -5.27 -4.31 -6.84
C ASN A 109 -3.92 -4.67 -6.18
N ILE A 110 -3.63 -4.11 -5.00
CA ILE A 110 -2.43 -4.47 -4.23
C ILE A 110 -2.50 -5.92 -3.72
N ALA A 111 -3.67 -6.39 -3.26
CA ALA A 111 -3.83 -7.76 -2.78
C ALA A 111 -3.69 -8.82 -3.88
N ASP A 112 -4.02 -8.44 -5.12
CA ASP A 112 -3.99 -9.27 -6.33
C ASP A 112 -2.63 -9.21 -7.09
N ALA A 113 -1.74 -8.28 -6.73
CA ALA A 113 -0.44 -8.14 -7.37
C ALA A 113 0.42 -9.41 -7.22
N ARG A 114 0.54 -10.21 -8.29
CA ARG A 114 1.34 -11.45 -8.35
C ARG A 114 2.29 -11.49 -9.55
N GLN A 115 2.55 -10.34 -10.16
CA GLN A 115 3.24 -10.30 -11.45
C GLN A 115 4.71 -10.64 -11.31
N TRP A 116 5.36 -10.22 -10.22
CA TRP A 116 6.75 -10.57 -9.97
C TRP A 116 6.90 -12.02 -9.53
N GLU A 117 6.01 -12.51 -8.66
CA GLU A 117 5.94 -13.92 -8.28
C GLU A 117 5.76 -14.82 -9.52
N THR A 118 4.80 -14.50 -10.39
CA THR A 118 4.51 -15.26 -11.63
C THR A 118 5.67 -15.19 -12.61
N THR A 119 6.27 -14.01 -12.80
CA THR A 119 7.41 -13.81 -13.71
C THR A 119 8.62 -14.63 -13.27
N VAL A 120 8.93 -14.65 -11.96
CA VAL A 120 10.06 -15.43 -11.44
C VAL A 120 9.78 -16.94 -11.51
N ALA A 121 8.53 -17.38 -11.31
CA ALA A 121 8.15 -18.78 -11.47
C ALA A 121 8.31 -19.25 -12.93
N ALA A 122 7.89 -18.44 -13.90
CA ALA A 122 8.04 -18.73 -15.33
C ALA A 122 9.50 -18.62 -15.81
N PHE A 123 10.28 -17.70 -15.22
CA PHE A 123 11.67 -17.44 -15.60
C PHE A 123 12.60 -17.41 -14.37
N PRO A 124 12.98 -18.57 -13.82
CA PRO A 124 13.78 -18.64 -12.59
C PRO A 124 15.12 -17.90 -12.65
N LYS A 125 15.68 -17.70 -13.85
CA LYS A 125 16.92 -16.93 -14.07
C LYS A 125 16.79 -15.44 -13.68
N LEU A 126 15.57 -14.88 -13.68
CA LEU A 126 15.32 -13.49 -13.33
C LEU A 126 15.31 -13.22 -11.82
N ARG A 127 15.33 -14.27 -10.99
CA ARG A 127 15.24 -14.17 -9.52
C ARG A 127 16.31 -13.27 -8.91
N ARG A 128 17.54 -13.28 -9.44
CA ARG A 128 18.65 -12.45 -8.93
C ARG A 128 18.45 -10.96 -9.20
N HIS A 129 17.72 -10.60 -10.27
CA HIS A 129 17.49 -9.21 -10.66
C HIS A 129 16.21 -8.62 -10.04
N HIS A 130 15.25 -9.48 -9.67
CA HIS A 130 13.92 -9.06 -9.22
C HIS A 130 13.61 -9.47 -7.77
N GLY A 131 14.62 -9.91 -7.01
CA GLY A 131 14.45 -10.37 -5.62
C GLY A 131 13.71 -9.35 -4.74
N HIS A 132 14.11 -8.08 -4.82
CA HIS A 132 13.45 -7.00 -4.10
C HIS A 132 11.98 -6.79 -4.52
N HIS A 133 11.67 -6.89 -5.81
CA HIS A 133 10.29 -6.73 -6.29
C HIS A 133 9.35 -7.83 -5.79
N VAL A 134 9.82 -9.08 -5.74
CA VAL A 134 9.04 -10.20 -5.17
C VAL A 134 8.82 -10.00 -3.66
N GLU A 135 9.85 -9.56 -2.93
CA GLU A 135 9.74 -9.25 -1.50
C GLU A 135 8.75 -8.11 -1.24
N TRP A 136 8.80 -7.04 -2.02
CA TRP A 136 7.87 -5.91 -1.91
C TRP A 136 6.43 -6.33 -2.24
N GLU A 137 6.25 -7.17 -3.27
CA GLU A 137 4.93 -7.72 -3.64
C GLU A 137 4.33 -8.57 -2.53
N CYS A 138 5.13 -9.48 -1.96
CA CYS A 138 4.71 -10.30 -0.84
C CYS A 138 4.38 -9.44 0.41
N ALA A 139 5.23 -8.45 0.72
CA ALA A 139 5.02 -7.55 1.85
C ALA A 139 3.75 -6.72 1.71
N ALA A 140 3.49 -6.16 0.52
CA ALA A 140 2.30 -5.37 0.24
C ALA A 140 1.02 -6.21 0.38
N ARG A 141 1.01 -7.42 -0.19
CA ARG A 141 -0.11 -8.38 -0.06
C ARG A 141 -0.35 -8.79 1.38
N SER A 142 0.71 -9.02 2.14
CA SER A 142 0.65 -9.36 3.56
C SER A 142 0.07 -8.21 4.39
N ALA A 143 0.49 -6.97 4.10
CA ALA A 143 -0.03 -5.77 4.76
C ALA A 143 -1.55 -5.60 4.54
N VAL A 144 -2.07 -5.88 3.33
CA VAL A 144 -3.52 -5.81 3.08
C VAL A 144 -4.25 -6.89 3.88
N ARG A 145 -3.78 -8.14 3.85
CA ARG A 145 -4.37 -9.29 4.57
C ARG A 145 -4.34 -9.12 6.09
N ALA A 146 -3.35 -8.41 6.63
CA ALA A 146 -3.20 -8.17 8.06
C ALA A 146 -4.38 -7.40 8.68
N GLN A 147 -5.03 -6.52 7.90
CA GLN A 147 -6.13 -5.68 8.39
C GLN A 147 -7.51 -6.14 7.92
N ARG A 148 -7.65 -7.34 7.32
CA ARG A 148 -8.91 -7.89 6.82
C ARG A 148 -10.07 -7.91 7.84
N GLY A 149 -9.78 -7.82 9.14
CA GLY A 149 -10.77 -7.74 10.21
C GLY A 149 -11.73 -6.55 10.11
N VAL A 150 -11.41 -5.53 9.31
CA VAL A 150 -12.29 -4.37 9.07
C VAL A 150 -13.38 -4.63 8.01
N ILE A 151 -13.27 -5.72 7.22
CA ILE A 151 -14.20 -6.05 6.14
C ILE A 151 -15.66 -6.16 6.60
N PRO A 152 -16.00 -6.88 7.70
CA PRO A 152 -17.39 -7.00 8.12
C PRO A 152 -18.05 -5.66 8.43
N ARG A 153 -17.29 -4.71 8.99
CA ARG A 153 -17.77 -3.35 9.26
C ARG A 153 -18.08 -2.59 7.96
N LEU A 154 -17.17 -2.66 6.98
CA LEU A 154 -17.34 -1.99 5.69
C LEU A 154 -18.47 -2.58 4.85
N LEU A 155 -18.76 -3.88 5.00
CA LEU A 155 -19.92 -4.53 4.37
C LEU A 155 -21.26 -4.09 4.97
N ALA A 156 -21.26 -3.56 6.19
CA ALA A 156 -22.46 -3.04 6.88
C ALA A 156 -22.73 -1.55 6.58
N GLU A 157 -21.91 -0.92 5.74
CA GLU A 157 -22.11 0.48 5.32
C GLU A 157 -23.38 0.64 4.49
N ARG A 158 -23.95 1.85 4.50
CA ARG A 158 -25.13 2.18 3.67
C ARG A 158 -24.76 2.50 2.23
N ASP A 159 -23.52 2.90 2.00
CA ASP A 159 -23.02 3.27 0.68
C ASP A 159 -22.81 2.01 -0.18
N ALA A 160 -23.62 1.88 -1.23
CA ALA A 160 -23.59 0.73 -2.12
C ALA A 160 -22.27 0.57 -2.87
N GLU A 161 -21.58 1.67 -3.22
CA GLU A 161 -20.28 1.61 -3.89
C GLU A 161 -19.20 1.09 -2.95
N VAL A 162 -19.22 1.53 -1.69
CA VAL A 162 -18.31 1.03 -0.64
C VAL A 162 -18.55 -0.45 -0.37
N VAL A 163 -19.81 -0.87 -0.25
CA VAL A 163 -20.16 -2.29 -0.04
C VAL A 163 -19.72 -3.14 -1.23
N HIS A 164 -19.98 -2.69 -2.46
CA HIS A 164 -19.56 -3.41 -3.66
C HIS A 164 -18.03 -3.56 -3.74
N ALA A 165 -17.29 -2.47 -3.57
CA ALA A 165 -15.83 -2.51 -3.57
C ALA A 165 -15.27 -3.37 -2.42
N THR A 166 -15.94 -3.41 -1.28
CA THR A 166 -15.56 -4.27 -0.14
C THR A 166 -15.78 -5.74 -0.44
N LYS A 167 -16.88 -6.12 -1.12
CA LYS A 167 -17.14 -7.50 -1.54
C LYS A 167 -16.06 -8.01 -2.50
N GLU A 168 -15.70 -7.18 -3.48
CA GLU A 168 -14.63 -7.47 -4.43
C GLU A 168 -13.28 -7.70 -3.72
N LEU A 169 -12.92 -6.80 -2.79
CA LEU A 169 -11.72 -6.96 -1.98
C LEU A 169 -11.77 -8.23 -1.10
N ALA A 170 -12.92 -8.53 -0.49
CA ALA A 170 -13.08 -9.71 0.35
C ALA A 170 -12.90 -11.01 -0.45
N ALA A 171 -13.41 -11.06 -1.68
CA ALA A 171 -13.21 -12.20 -2.58
C ALA A 171 -11.71 -12.40 -2.88
N THR A 172 -10.99 -11.36 -3.26
CA THR A 172 -9.53 -11.42 -3.50
C THR A 172 -8.71 -11.84 -2.27
N LEU A 173 -9.21 -11.60 -1.06
CA LEU A 173 -8.53 -11.98 0.18
C LEU A 173 -8.87 -13.39 0.66
N ALA A 174 -9.88 -14.04 0.07
CA ALA A 174 -10.22 -15.44 0.32
C ALA A 174 -9.36 -16.41 -0.51
N ASP A 175 -8.74 -15.92 -1.58
CA ASP A 175 -7.79 -16.62 -2.47
C ASP A 175 -6.31 -16.51 -2.01
#